data_AF-A0AAV6B1H9-F1
#
_entry.id   AF-A0AAV6B1H9-F1
#
_cell.length_a   1.000
_cell.length_b   1.000
_cell.length_c   1.000
_cell.angle_alpha   90.00
_cell.angle_beta   90.00
_cell.angle_gamma   90.00
#
_symmetry.space_group_name_H-M   'P 1'
#
loop_
_entity.id
_entity.type
_entity.pdbx_description
1 polymer ?
#
loop_
_entity_poly.entity_id
_entity_poly.type
_entity_poly.pdbx_seq_one_letter_code
_entity_poly.pdbx_strand_id
1 'polypeptide(L)'
;WRMNRRRLSIEQWRDSLLFVTGELDLTSGPSMELDATNNFRRTVHARVSRLQLNGTMMQFDYPDANVHAEKRATTTTAMQKLFALNSRFMIERAKTLAARMTENPKEAERSRVERVYRQLFGREPDRTEMKLALDFLRQPDIVEMTRWEQYAQMLLASNEMLYVD
;
A
#
# COMPACT_ATOMS: atom_id res chain seq x y z
N TRP A 1 22.22 -7.79 -15.32
CA TRP A 1 21.43 -6.56 -15.59
C TRP A 1 21.21 -5.88 -14.24
N ARG A 2 21.42 -4.56 -14.15
CA ARG A 2 21.28 -3.79 -12.90
C ARG A 2 20.31 -2.65 -13.19
N MET A 3 19.10 -2.72 -12.67
CA MET A 3 18.12 -1.64 -12.76
C MET A 3 18.31 -0.71 -11.57
N ASN A 4 18.19 0.60 -11.83
CA ASN A 4 18.22 1.57 -10.74
C ASN A 4 16.87 1.55 -10.03
N ARG A 5 16.91 1.44 -8.71
CA ARG A 5 15.71 1.48 -7.87
C ARG A 5 14.89 2.73 -8.19
N ARG A 6 13.62 2.54 -8.53
CA ARG A 6 12.68 3.59 -8.92
C ARG A 6 11.52 3.64 -7.94
N ARG A 7 11.19 4.84 -7.45
CA ARG A 7 10.01 5.06 -6.62
C ARG A 7 8.73 4.98 -7.44
N LEU A 8 7.69 4.39 -6.87
CA LEU A 8 6.36 4.39 -7.47
C LEU A 8 5.71 5.77 -7.39
N SER A 9 4.97 6.11 -8.43
CA SER A 9 4.10 7.27 -8.46
C SER A 9 2.90 7.08 -7.52
N ILE A 10 2.18 8.14 -7.13
CA ILE A 10 0.99 7.99 -6.28
C ILE A 10 -0.05 7.03 -6.87
N GLU A 11 -0.25 7.09 -8.18
CA GLU A 11 -1.18 6.23 -8.90
C GLU A 11 -0.71 4.78 -8.86
N GLN A 12 0.56 4.55 -9.15
CA GLN A 12 1.15 3.20 -9.11
C GLN A 12 1.11 2.62 -7.70
N TRP A 13 1.47 3.40 -6.68
CA TRP A 13 1.53 2.94 -5.31
C TRP A 13 0.13 2.64 -4.76
N ARG A 14 -0.83 3.56 -4.93
CA ARG A 14 -2.22 3.34 -4.50
C ARG A 14 -2.88 2.17 -5.23
N ASP A 15 -2.71 2.07 -6.54
CA ASP A 15 -3.26 0.97 -7.32
C ASP A 15 -2.63 -0.37 -6.91
N SER A 16 -1.33 -0.39 -6.60
CA SER A 16 -0.65 -1.59 -6.08
C SER A 16 -1.21 -2.01 -4.72
N LEU A 17 -1.44 -1.06 -3.80
CA LEU A 17 -2.06 -1.33 -2.50
C LEU A 17 -3.46 -1.92 -2.66
N LEU A 18 -4.29 -1.35 -3.53
CA LEU A 18 -5.64 -1.87 -3.81
C LEU A 18 -5.60 -3.24 -4.50
N PHE A 19 -4.62 -3.46 -5.38
CA PHE A 19 -4.46 -4.73 -6.07
C PHE A 19 -4.07 -5.84 -5.10
N VAL A 20 -3.08 -5.62 -4.24
CA VAL A 20 -2.60 -6.64 -3.32
C VAL A 20 -3.59 -6.93 -2.20
N THR A 21 -4.45 -5.98 -1.82
CA THR A 21 -5.59 -6.28 -0.92
C THR A 21 -6.80 -6.88 -1.65
N GLY A 22 -6.75 -6.91 -2.98
CA GLY A 22 -7.80 -7.38 -3.91
C GLY A 22 -9.08 -6.56 -3.83
N GLU A 23 -8.93 -5.26 -3.63
CA GLU A 23 -10.01 -4.27 -3.62
C GLU A 23 -10.03 -3.44 -4.91
N LEU A 24 -8.99 -3.54 -5.76
CA LEU A 24 -8.90 -2.79 -7.00
C LEU A 24 -10.07 -3.09 -7.94
N ASP A 25 -10.87 -2.06 -8.19
CA ASP A 25 -11.97 -2.09 -9.15
C ASP A 25 -11.46 -1.67 -10.54
N LEU A 26 -11.55 -2.59 -11.51
CA LEU A 26 -11.16 -2.37 -12.90
C LEU A 26 -12.34 -1.93 -13.79
N THR A 27 -13.54 -1.78 -13.23
CA THR A 27 -14.71 -1.33 -13.99
C THR A 27 -14.61 0.15 -14.36
N SER A 28 -15.19 0.48 -15.51
CA SER A 28 -15.29 1.87 -15.96
C SER A 28 -16.46 2.58 -15.29
N GLY A 29 -16.38 3.90 -15.15
CA GLY A 29 -17.46 4.71 -14.62
C GLY A 29 -17.06 6.18 -14.50
N PRO A 30 -17.95 7.03 -13.93
CA PRO A 30 -17.63 8.44 -13.74
C PRO A 30 -16.43 8.61 -12.80
N SER A 31 -15.67 9.69 -13.02
CA SER A 31 -14.58 10.08 -12.13
C SER A 31 -15.11 10.44 -10.74
N MET A 32 -14.41 10.01 -9.69
CA MET A 32 -14.77 10.24 -8.29
C MET A 32 -13.62 10.88 -7.55
N GLU A 33 -13.90 11.60 -6.46
CA GLU A 33 -12.86 12.12 -5.58
C GLU A 33 -11.98 10.97 -5.05
N LEU A 34 -10.67 11.21 -4.91
CA LEU A 34 -9.71 10.17 -4.58
C LEU A 34 -9.96 9.54 -3.19
N ASP A 35 -10.40 10.37 -2.25
CA ASP A 35 -10.68 10.06 -0.85
C ASP A 35 -12.13 9.63 -0.59
N ALA A 36 -12.96 9.53 -1.64
CA ALA A 36 -14.29 8.95 -1.51
C ALA A 36 -14.18 7.49 -1.02
N THR A 37 -14.93 7.15 0.03
CA THR A 37 -14.85 5.85 0.73
C THR A 37 -15.07 4.64 -0.17
N ASN A 38 -15.82 4.80 -1.26
CA ASN A 38 -16.14 3.76 -2.24
C ASN A 38 -15.33 3.86 -3.53
N ASN A 39 -14.33 4.74 -3.60
CA ASN A 39 -13.47 4.84 -4.77
C ASN A 39 -12.30 3.86 -4.64
N PHE A 40 -12.49 2.62 -5.12
CA PHE A 40 -11.40 1.63 -5.25
C PHE A 40 -10.96 1.44 -6.69
N ARG A 41 -11.34 2.35 -7.59
CA ARG A 41 -10.91 2.32 -8.99
C ARG A 41 -9.45 2.74 -9.12
N ARG A 42 -8.89 2.41 -10.28
CA ARG A 42 -7.55 2.88 -10.68
C ARG A 42 -7.45 4.39 -10.51
N THR A 43 -6.36 4.82 -9.89
CA THR A 43 -6.14 6.22 -9.48
C THR A 43 -6.14 7.18 -10.67
N VAL A 44 -5.80 6.69 -11.87
CA VAL A 44 -5.88 7.47 -13.12
C VAL A 44 -7.31 7.93 -13.46
N HIS A 45 -8.35 7.26 -12.93
CA HIS A 45 -9.75 7.65 -13.11
C HIS A 45 -10.27 8.54 -11.99
N ALA A 46 -9.45 8.86 -10.98
CA ALA A 46 -9.84 9.80 -9.95
C ALA A 46 -10.05 11.20 -10.54
N ARG A 47 -10.98 11.95 -9.96
CA ARG A 47 -11.22 13.34 -10.33
C ARG A 47 -10.00 14.18 -9.95
N VAL A 48 -9.56 14.99 -10.91
CA VAL A 48 -8.46 15.95 -10.72
C VAL A 48 -9.03 17.34 -10.88
N SER A 49 -9.04 18.10 -9.79
CA SER A 49 -9.44 19.51 -9.80
C SER A 49 -8.21 20.37 -10.05
N ARG A 50 -8.29 21.24 -11.07
CA ARG A 50 -7.29 22.27 -11.36
C ARG A 50 -7.27 23.38 -10.30
N LEU A 51 -8.39 23.62 -9.63
CA LEU A 51 -8.48 24.67 -8.61
C LEU A 51 -8.01 24.17 -7.23
N GLN A 52 -8.29 22.90 -6.92
CA GLN A 52 -8.02 22.32 -5.60
C GLN A 52 -7.62 20.85 -5.77
N LEU A 53 -6.33 20.61 -6.04
CA LEU A 53 -5.81 19.25 -6.16
C LEU A 53 -5.97 18.50 -4.82
N ASN A 54 -6.25 17.19 -4.89
CA ASN A 54 -6.40 16.36 -3.70
C ASN A 54 -5.10 16.37 -2.86
N GLY A 55 -5.23 16.53 -1.55
CA GLY A 55 -4.06 16.63 -0.65
C GLY A 55 -3.13 15.41 -0.69
N THR A 56 -3.68 14.20 -0.86
CA THR A 56 -2.86 12.98 -1.00
C THR A 56 -2.10 12.98 -2.33
N MET A 57 -2.73 13.43 -3.41
CA MET A 57 -2.05 13.57 -4.71
C MET A 57 -0.90 14.58 -4.60
N MET A 58 -1.14 15.75 -4.01
CA MET A 58 -0.11 16.77 -3.77
C MET A 58 1.05 16.21 -2.91
N GLN A 59 0.73 15.52 -1.82
CA GLN A 59 1.71 14.98 -0.89
C GLN A 59 2.64 13.95 -1.54
N PHE A 60 2.19 13.25 -2.58
CA PHE A 60 2.95 12.22 -3.30
C PHE A 60 3.36 12.66 -4.72
N ASP A 61 3.69 13.93 -4.88
CA ASP A 61 4.32 14.51 -6.07
C ASP A 61 3.47 14.34 -7.35
N TYR A 62 2.14 14.37 -7.24
CA TYR A 62 1.28 14.45 -8.42
C TYR A 62 1.53 15.78 -9.14
N PRO A 63 1.67 15.78 -10.49
CA PRO A 63 1.91 17.01 -11.24
C PRO A 63 0.81 18.05 -11.06
N ASP A 64 1.17 19.32 -10.94
CA ASP A 64 0.20 20.41 -10.93
C ASP A 64 -0.56 20.43 -12.26
N ALA A 65 -1.89 20.35 -12.19
CA ALA A 65 -2.77 20.27 -13.34
C ALA A 65 -2.94 21.61 -14.11
N ASN A 66 -2.35 22.71 -13.62
CA ASN A 66 -2.40 24.04 -14.23
C ASN A 66 -1.16 24.42 -15.03
N VAL A 67 -0.05 23.71 -14.86
CA VAL A 67 1.24 24.06 -15.48
C VAL A 67 1.83 22.88 -16.21
N HIS A 68 2.76 23.16 -17.13
CA HIS A 68 3.52 22.13 -17.80
C HIS A 68 4.56 21.54 -16.84
N ALA A 69 4.66 20.20 -16.83
CA ALA A 69 5.67 19.47 -16.09
C ALA A 69 6.45 18.58 -17.07
N GLU A 70 7.71 18.91 -17.34
CA GLU A 70 8.59 18.12 -18.23
C GLU A 70 8.89 16.72 -17.67
N LYS A 71 8.91 16.60 -16.34
CA LYS A 71 9.22 15.39 -15.59
C LYS A 71 8.49 15.40 -14.26
N ARG A 72 8.26 14.22 -13.71
CA ARG A 72 7.67 14.08 -12.38
C ARG A 72 8.74 14.32 -11.31
N ALA A 73 8.47 15.25 -10.39
CA ALA A 73 9.28 15.38 -9.18
C ALA A 73 9.12 14.11 -8.33
N THR A 74 10.17 13.70 -7.64
CA THR A 74 10.09 12.54 -6.74
C THR A 74 10.74 12.96 -5.43
N THR A 75 9.92 13.10 -4.40
CA THR A 75 10.39 13.43 -3.05
C THR A 75 10.25 12.21 -2.15
N THR A 76 11.05 12.18 -1.09
CA THR A 76 10.90 11.23 0.01
C THR A 76 10.89 12.05 1.29
N THR A 77 9.70 12.27 1.84
CA THR A 77 9.52 13.12 3.01
C THR A 77 9.05 12.32 4.21
N ALA A 78 9.35 12.81 5.41
CA ALA A 78 8.85 12.21 6.65
C ALA A 78 7.30 12.18 6.67
N MET A 79 6.66 13.21 6.11
CA MET A 79 5.20 13.27 6.01
C MET A 79 4.62 12.13 5.16
N GLN A 80 5.22 11.81 4.01
CA GLN A 80 4.79 10.67 3.17
C GLN A 80 4.90 9.34 3.93
N LYS A 81 5.96 9.16 4.72
CA LYS A 81 6.11 7.96 5.57
C LYS A 81 5.11 7.94 6.73
N LEU A 82 4.85 9.08 7.36
CA LEU A 82 3.85 9.20 8.40
C LEU A 82 2.44 8.89 7.87
N PHE A 83 2.13 9.30 6.64
CA PHE A 83 0.90 8.93 5.95
C PHE A 83 0.81 7.41 5.72
N ALA A 84 1.89 6.78 5.25
CA ALA A 84 1.92 5.33 5.03
C ALA A 84 1.68 4.56 6.34
N LEU A 85 2.12 5.10 7.47
CA LEU A 85 1.94 4.47 8.79
C LEU A 85 0.58 4.75 9.43
N ASN A 86 0.00 5.95 9.27
CA ASN A 86 -1.13 6.38 10.11
C ASN A 86 -2.40 6.74 9.34
N SER A 87 -2.36 6.81 8.00
CA SER A 87 -3.55 7.19 7.26
C SER A 87 -4.65 6.14 7.40
N ARG A 88 -5.90 6.60 7.51
CA ARG A 88 -7.07 5.72 7.52
C ARG A 88 -7.05 4.78 6.33
N PHE A 89 -6.69 5.28 5.14
CA PHE A 89 -6.55 4.45 3.94
C PHE A 89 -5.65 3.23 4.18
N MET A 90 -4.44 3.43 4.72
CA MET A 90 -3.50 2.34 4.99
C MET A 90 -3.98 1.40 6.07
N ILE A 91 -4.60 1.92 7.14
CA ILE A 91 -5.16 1.09 8.22
C ILE A 91 -6.26 0.18 7.67
N GLU A 92 -7.19 0.70 6.86
CA GLU A 92 -8.24 -0.13 6.26
C GLU A 92 -7.65 -1.19 5.31
N ARG A 93 -6.63 -0.85 4.51
CA ARG A 93 -5.93 -1.84 3.65
C ARG A 93 -5.23 -2.93 4.47
N ALA A 94 -4.61 -2.56 5.59
CA ALA A 94 -3.97 -3.51 6.50
C ALA A 94 -4.98 -4.49 7.10
N LYS A 95 -6.16 -4.01 7.50
CA LYS A 95 -7.27 -4.83 7.98
C LYS A 95 -7.77 -5.80 6.91
N THR A 96 -8.00 -5.31 5.70
CA THR A 96 -8.41 -6.17 4.57
C THR A 96 -7.35 -7.24 4.27
N LEU A 97 -6.06 -6.86 4.22
CA LEU A 97 -4.98 -7.81 3.98
C LEU A 97 -4.90 -8.86 5.09
N ALA A 98 -4.95 -8.45 6.36
CA ALA A 98 -4.90 -9.35 7.49
C ALA A 98 -6.05 -10.35 7.49
N ALA A 99 -7.29 -9.92 7.19
CA ALA A 99 -8.43 -10.81 7.06
C ALA A 99 -8.20 -11.88 5.96
N ARG A 100 -7.60 -11.51 4.84
CA ARG A 100 -7.24 -12.47 3.76
C ARG A 100 -6.06 -13.37 4.12
N MET A 101 -5.15 -12.89 4.96
CA MET A 101 -4.07 -13.72 5.49
C MET A 101 -4.62 -14.77 6.46
N THR A 102 -5.72 -14.45 7.17
CA THR A 102 -6.30 -15.33 8.19
C THR A 102 -7.55 -16.10 7.78
N GLU A 103 -8.01 -15.92 6.54
CA GLU A 103 -9.20 -16.56 5.96
C GLU A 103 -9.23 -18.09 6.15
N ASN A 104 -8.09 -18.77 6.00
CA ASN A 104 -7.98 -20.21 6.24
C ASN A 104 -7.38 -20.49 7.62
N PRO A 105 -8.19 -20.78 8.67
CA PRO A 105 -7.68 -21.01 10.02
C PRO A 105 -6.77 -22.24 10.14
N LYS A 106 -6.85 -23.20 9.20
CA LYS A 106 -6.01 -24.42 9.21
C LYS A 106 -4.63 -24.20 8.60
N GLU A 107 -4.41 -23.08 7.90
CA GLU A 107 -3.11 -22.75 7.32
C GLU A 107 -2.11 -22.39 8.43
N ALA A 108 -0.95 -23.02 8.41
CA ALA A 108 0.13 -22.73 9.35
C ALA A 108 0.62 -21.28 9.21
N GLU A 109 1.02 -20.65 10.32
CA GLU A 109 1.46 -19.23 10.32
C GLU A 109 2.60 -18.98 9.33
N ARG A 110 3.57 -19.89 9.28
CA ARG A 110 4.69 -19.83 8.34
C ARG A 110 4.21 -19.76 6.88
N SER A 111 3.24 -20.59 6.51
CA SER A 111 2.70 -20.64 5.16
C SER A 111 1.94 -19.36 4.80
N ARG A 112 1.25 -18.74 5.76
CA ARG A 112 0.61 -17.42 5.59
C ARG A 112 1.64 -16.34 5.31
N VAL A 113 2.76 -16.35 6.04
CA VAL A 113 3.86 -15.40 5.83
C VAL A 113 4.51 -15.60 4.46
N GLU A 114 4.80 -16.85 4.05
CA GLU A 114 5.35 -17.14 2.72
C GLU A 114 4.40 -16.69 1.60
N ARG A 115 3.09 -16.93 1.78
CA ARG A 115 2.06 -16.53 0.81
C ARG A 115 1.96 -15.01 0.68
N VAL A 116 1.95 -14.26 1.78
CA VAL A 116 1.85 -12.80 1.71
C VAL A 116 3.10 -12.17 1.07
N TYR A 117 4.30 -12.72 1.32
CA TYR A 117 5.52 -12.24 0.67
C TYR A 117 5.48 -12.47 -0.84
N ARG A 118 5.02 -13.63 -1.29
CA ARG A 118 4.85 -13.87 -2.74
C ARG A 118 3.82 -12.93 -3.36
N GLN A 119 2.76 -12.61 -2.63
CA GLN A 119 1.70 -11.70 -3.08
C GLN A 119 2.15 -10.23 -3.14
N LEU A 120 2.91 -9.76 -2.16
CA LEU A 120 3.35 -8.36 -2.06
C LEU A 120 4.62 -8.08 -2.84
N PHE A 121 5.60 -8.99 -2.79
CA PHE A 121 6.97 -8.76 -3.25
C PHE A 121 7.41 -9.70 -4.37
N GLY A 122 6.60 -10.70 -4.72
CA GLY A 122 6.95 -11.66 -5.77
C GLY A 122 8.10 -12.61 -5.42
N ARG A 123 8.47 -12.70 -4.13
CA ARG A 123 9.53 -13.57 -3.62
C ARG A 123 9.13 -14.25 -2.32
N GLU A 124 9.95 -15.17 -1.85
CA GLU A 124 9.82 -15.75 -0.51
C GLU A 124 10.56 -14.90 0.53
N PRO A 125 10.11 -14.92 1.80
CA PRO A 125 10.82 -14.28 2.89
C PRO A 125 12.15 -15.02 3.14
N ASP A 126 13.19 -14.28 3.47
CA ASP A 126 14.43 -14.89 3.92
C ASP A 126 14.30 -15.48 5.34
N ARG A 127 15.36 -16.15 5.82
CA ARG A 127 15.35 -16.79 7.14
C ARG A 127 15.19 -15.79 8.30
N THR A 128 15.75 -14.59 8.15
CA THR A 128 15.69 -13.52 9.14
C THR A 128 14.31 -12.88 9.15
N GLU A 129 13.77 -12.55 7.98
CA GLU A 129 12.42 -12.01 7.78
C GLU A 129 11.37 -12.97 8.33
N MET A 130 11.48 -14.26 8.02
CA MET A 130 10.59 -15.29 8.53
C MET A 130 10.64 -15.37 10.07
N LYS A 131 11.85 -15.37 10.64
CA LYS A 131 12.01 -15.41 12.10
C LYS A 131 11.39 -14.19 12.75
N LEU A 132 11.67 -12.99 12.24
CA LEU A 132 11.12 -11.72 12.75
C LEU A 132 9.60 -11.70 12.68
N ALA A 133 9.02 -12.18 11.58
CA ALA A 133 7.58 -12.28 11.40
C ALA A 133 6.93 -13.16 12.48
N LEU A 134 7.43 -14.39 12.66
CA LEU A 134 6.88 -15.34 13.63
C LEU A 134 7.09 -14.86 15.08
N ASP A 135 8.25 -14.28 15.39
CA ASP A 135 8.52 -13.71 16.71
C ASP A 135 7.59 -12.52 17.02
N PHE A 136 7.27 -11.69 16.02
CA PHE A 136 6.32 -10.59 16.15
C PHE A 136 4.87 -11.07 16.33
N LEU A 137 4.44 -12.04 15.53
CA LEU A 137 3.07 -12.56 15.53
C LEU A 137 2.69 -13.29 16.82
N ARG A 138 3.67 -13.82 17.57
CA ARG A 138 3.46 -14.48 18.88
C ARG A 138 3.23 -13.53 20.04
N GLN A 139 3.46 -12.22 19.84
CA GLN A 139 3.23 -11.23 20.89
C GLN A 139 1.72 -11.06 21.13
N PRO A 140 1.28 -10.64 22.33
CA PRO A 140 -0.14 -10.42 22.60
C PRO A 140 -0.69 -9.28 21.74
N ASP A 141 -1.95 -9.37 21.31
CA ASP A 141 -2.63 -8.28 20.61
C ASP A 141 -2.66 -6.98 21.41
N ILE A 142 -2.74 -5.84 20.72
CA ILE A 142 -3.00 -4.53 21.34
C ILE A 142 -4.45 -4.14 21.05
N VAL A 143 -5.03 -3.27 21.89
CA VAL A 143 -6.47 -2.96 21.91
C VAL A 143 -7.01 -2.48 20.57
N GLU A 144 -6.21 -1.79 19.76
CA GLU A 144 -6.68 -1.13 18.52
C GLU A 144 -6.51 -1.97 17.25
N MET A 145 -5.54 -2.90 17.21
CA MET A 145 -5.22 -3.72 16.04
C MET A 145 -4.64 -5.08 16.47
N THR A 146 -5.10 -6.15 15.84
CA THR A 146 -4.52 -7.49 16.00
C THR A 146 -3.07 -7.53 15.49
N ARG A 147 -2.29 -8.53 15.89
CA ARG A 147 -0.92 -8.70 15.39
C ARG A 147 -0.85 -8.92 13.88
N TRP A 148 -1.82 -9.61 13.31
CA TRP A 148 -1.89 -9.77 11.86
C TRP A 148 -2.17 -8.45 11.15
N GLU A 149 -3.02 -7.58 11.70
CA GLU A 149 -3.29 -6.25 11.16
C GLU A 149 -2.06 -5.34 11.24
N GLN A 150 -1.35 -5.32 12.37
CA GLN A 150 -0.11 -4.55 12.51
C GLN A 150 0.99 -5.07 11.57
N TYR A 151 1.10 -6.39 11.45
CA TYR A 151 2.07 -7.00 10.55
C TYR A 151 1.76 -6.66 9.09
N ALA A 152 0.50 -6.76 8.67
CA ALA A 152 0.04 -6.33 7.35
C ALA A 152 0.35 -4.85 7.11
N GLN A 153 0.08 -3.97 8.09
CA GLN A 153 0.39 -2.55 8.01
C GLN A 153 1.90 -2.29 7.81
N MET A 154 2.75 -2.99 8.56
CA MET A 154 4.20 -2.90 8.42
C MET A 154 4.66 -3.29 7.02
N LEU A 155 4.15 -4.41 6.49
CA LEU A 155 4.49 -4.87 5.13
C LEU A 155 4.03 -3.86 4.07
N LEU A 156 2.81 -3.35 4.18
CA LEU A 156 2.26 -2.36 3.25
C LEU A 156 3.00 -1.01 3.29
N ALA A 157 3.52 -0.60 4.45
CA ALA A 157 4.30 0.63 4.63
C ALA A 157 5.81 0.47 4.33
N SER A 158 6.26 -0.74 4.02
CA SER A 158 7.66 -1.06 3.75
C SER A 158 8.20 -0.32 2.53
N ASN A 159 9.53 -0.19 2.46
CA ASN A 159 10.17 0.37 1.26
C ASN A 159 9.95 -0.53 0.04
N GLU A 160 9.91 -1.85 0.22
CA GLU A 160 9.72 -2.80 -0.88
C GLU A 160 8.36 -2.62 -1.58
N MET A 161 7.33 -2.15 -0.86
CA MET A 161 6.05 -1.76 -1.47
C MET A 161 6.08 -0.43 -2.24
N LEU A 162 7.05 0.45 -1.96
CA LEU A 162 7.10 1.81 -2.53
C LEU A 162 8.09 1.92 -3.70
N TYR A 163 8.98 0.95 -3.88
CA TYR A 163 10.06 0.98 -4.85
C TYR A 163 10.08 -0.30 -5.70
N VAL A 164 10.55 -0.17 -6.94
CA VAL A 164 10.84 -1.29 -7.85
C VAL A 164 12.31 -1.23 -8.22
N ASP A 165 13.02 -2.36 -8.16
CA ASP A 165 14.45 -2.49 -8.47
C ASP A 165 14.80 -3.57 -9.51
#